data_AF-A0A5E4JWF2-F1
#
_entry.id   AF-A0A5E4JWF2-F1
#
_cell.length_a   1.000
_cell.length_b   1.000
_cell.length_c   1.000
_cell.angle_alpha   90.00
_cell.angle_beta   90.00
_cell.angle_gamma   90.00
#
_symmetry.space_group_name_H-M   'P 1'
#
loop_
_entity.id
_entity.type
_entity.pdbx_description
1 polymer ?
#
loop_
_entity_poly.entity_id
_entity_poly.type
_entity_poly.pdbx_seq_one_letter_code
_entity_poly.pdbx_strand_id
1 'polypeptide(L)' 'MMYEQMLIWLLPLIIWEAIWKAIGLWKSARNNQLYWFIAILIVNSVGILPIIYLAFFQKKRK' A
#
# COMPACT_ATOMS: atom_id res chain seq x y z
N MET A 1 23.59 -15.34 13.91
CA MET A 1 22.55 -15.79 14.86
C MET A 1 21.48 -14.72 15.11
N MET A 2 21.79 -13.58 15.76
CA MET A 2 20.76 -12.55 16.09
C MET A 2 20.18 -11.80 14.87
N TYR A 3 21.00 -11.56 13.84
CA TYR A 3 20.61 -10.89 12.59
C TYR A 3 19.68 -11.74 11.70
N GLU A 4 19.89 -13.06 11.66
CA GLU A 4 19.03 -14.02 10.95
C GLU A 4 17.59 -13.94 11.47
N GLN A 5 17.43 -13.83 12.80
CA GLN A 5 16.12 -13.76 13.45
C GLN A 5 15.37 -12.47 13.09
N MET A 6 16.06 -11.34 12.96
CA MET A 6 15.45 -10.07 12.55
C MET A 6 14.91 -10.10 11.11
N LEU A 7 15.62 -10.76 10.19
CA LEU A 7 15.21 -10.88 8.79
C LEU A 7 13.91 -11.67 8.63
N ILE A 8 13.74 -12.73 9.41
CA ILE A 8 12.53 -13.57 9.41
C ILE A 8 11.28 -12.75 9.77
N TRP A 9 11.40 -11.79 10.68
CA TRP A 9 10.28 -10.93 11.08
C TRP A 9 10.03 -9.77 10.09
N LEU A 10 11.06 -9.31 9.38
CA LEU A 10 10.95 -8.22 8.41
C LEU A 10 10.31 -8.64 7.08
N LEU A 11 10.57 -9.86 6.61
CA LEU A 11 10.02 -10.38 5.35
C LEU A 11 8.48 -10.28 5.25
N PRO A 12 7.68 -10.76 6.22
CA PRO A 12 6.23 -10.66 6.14
C PRO A 12 5.73 -9.22 6.16
N LEU A 13 6.40 -8.32 6.88
CA LEU A 13 6.07 -6.89 6.91
C LEU A 13 6.27 -6.23 5.54
N ILE A 14 7.37 -6.55 4.84
CA ILE A 14 7.64 -6.04 3.50
C ILE A 14 6.61 -6.56 2.50
N ILE A 15 6.29 -7.85 2.55
CA ILE A 15 5.26 -8.46 1.69
C ILE A 15 3.91 -7.79 1.95
N TRP A 16 3.55 -7.61 3.21
CA TRP A 16 2.31 -6.94 3.61
C TRP A 16 2.22 -5.52 3.04
N GLU A 17 3.26 -4.69 3.24
CA GLU A 17 3.28 -3.34 2.69
C GLU A 17 3.17 -3.36 1.15
N ALA A 18 3.95 -4.20 0.49
CA ALA A 18 4.00 -4.29 -0.97
C ALA A 18 2.63 -4.65 -1.58
N ILE A 19 1.90 -5.59 -0.98
CA ILE A 19 0.56 -5.99 -1.42
C ILE A 19 -0.39 -4.80 -1.36
N TRP A 20 -0.49 -4.11 -0.22
CA TRP A 20 -1.40 -2.99 -0.06
C TRP A 20 -1.05 -1.83 -0.97
N LYS A 21 0.24 -1.51 -1.12
CA LYS A 21 0.71 -0.46 -2.02
C LYS A 21 0.37 -0.78 -3.47
N ALA A 22 0.61 -2.01 -3.93
CA ALA A 22 0.31 -2.43 -5.29
C ALA A 22 -1.20 -2.29 -5.61
N ILE A 23 -2.06 -2.75 -4.71
CA ILE A 23 -3.52 -2.65 -4.87
C ILE A 23 -3.96 -1.18 -4.87
N GLY A 24 -3.47 -0.37 -3.94
CA GLY A 24 -3.78 1.05 -3.84
C GLY A 24 -3.34 1.84 -5.09
N LEU A 25 -2.14 1.60 -5.59
CA LEU A 25 -1.61 2.23 -6.81
C LEU A 25 -2.40 1.80 -8.04
N TRP A 26 -2.66 0.50 -8.22
CA TRP A 26 -3.47 0.01 -9.34
C TRP A 26 -4.82 0.72 -9.36
N LYS A 27 -5.51 0.73 -8.21
CA LYS A 27 -6.88 1.22 -8.14
C LYS A 27 -6.96 2.75 -8.26
N SER A 28 -6.00 3.49 -7.71
CA SER A 28 -5.91 4.95 -7.89
C SER A 28 -5.58 5.35 -9.32
N ALA A 29 -4.67 4.63 -9.99
CA ALA A 29 -4.40 4.81 -11.41
C ALA A 29 -5.65 4.56 -12.26
N ARG A 30 -6.35 3.44 -12.02
CA ARG A 30 -7.57 3.08 -12.79
C ARG A 30 -8.74 4.04 -12.58
N ASN A 31 -8.77 4.75 -11.45
CA ASN A 31 -9.80 5.74 -11.14
C ASN A 31 -9.41 7.18 -11.51
N ASN A 32 -8.26 7.39 -12.18
CA ASN A 32 -7.68 8.71 -12.48
C ASN A 32 -7.53 9.60 -11.23
N GLN A 33 -7.23 9.02 -10.06
CA GLN A 33 -7.03 9.75 -8.81
C GLN A 33 -5.53 10.02 -8.60
N LEU A 34 -4.97 10.95 -9.39
CA LEU A 34 -3.52 11.24 -9.41
C LEU A 34 -2.98 11.63 -8.02
N TYR A 35 -3.70 12.45 -7.26
CA TYR A 35 -3.30 12.84 -5.90
C TYR A 35 -3.14 11.63 -4.98
N TRP A 36 -4.06 10.65 -5.05
CA TRP A 36 -3.99 9.43 -4.27
C TRP A 36 -2.88 8.48 -4.75
N PHE A 37 -2.65 8.42 -6.06
CA PHE A 37 -1.54 7.66 -6.62
C PHE A 37 -0.19 8.16 -6.10
N ILE A 38 0.04 9.48 -6.15
CA ILE A 38 1.28 10.10 -5.66
C ILE A 38 1.41 9.93 -4.14
N ALA A 39 0.31 10.12 -3.39
CA ALA A 39 0.34 9.94 -1.94
C ALA A 39 0.71 8.50 -1.54
N ILE A 40 0.12 7.49 -2.18
CA ILE A 40 0.42 6.07 -1.91
C ILE A 40 1.86 5.71 -2.33
N LEU A 41 2.38 6.32 -3.40
CA LEU A 41 3.73 6.08 -3.88
C LEU A 41 4.79 6.60 -2.90
N ILE A 42 4.61 7.83 -2.39
CA ILE A 42 5.61 8.52 -1.56
C ILE A 42 5.50 8.11 -0.09
N VAL A 43 4.29 7.89 0.43
CA VAL A 43 4.07 7.65 1.85
C VAL A 43 4.20 6.16 2.17
N ASN A 44 5.29 5.81 2.85
CA ASN A 44 5.46 4.50 3.49
C ASN A 44 4.66 4.47 4.79
N SER A 45 3.49 3.83 4.79
CA SER A 45 2.59 3.75 5.97
C SER A 45 2.24 2.31 6.37
N VAL A 46 3.05 1.32 5.97
CA VAL A 46 2.81 -0.11 6.26
C VAL A 46 1.43 -0.57 5.77
N GLY A 47 0.99 -0.04 4.63
CA GLY A 47 -0.30 -0.36 4.03
C GLY A 47 -1.50 0.46 4.51
N ILE A 48 -1.38 1.27 5.56
CA ILE A 48 -2.50 2.04 6.15
C ILE A 48 -3.12 3.02 5.15
N LEU A 49 -2.30 3.84 4.48
CA LEU A 49 -2.78 4.83 3.50
C LEU A 49 -3.51 4.17 2.32
N PRO A 50 -2.98 3.11 1.68
CA PRO A 50 -3.72 2.36 0.67
C PRO A 50 -5.05 1.79 1.19
N ILE A 51 -5.10 1.27 2.42
CA ILE A 51 -6.33 0.72 3.02
C ILE A 51 -7.38 1.83 3.18
N ILE A 52 -7.00 3.00 3.69
CA ILE A 52 -7.90 4.17 3.81
C ILE A 52 -8.44 4.56 2.45
N TYR A 53 -7.56 4.62 1.44
CA TYR A 53 -7.97 4.93 0.07
C TYR A 53 -8.98 3.90 -0.45
N LEU A 54 -8.70 2.61 -0.30
CA LEU A 54 -9.58 1.53 -0.76
C LEU A 54 -10.93 1.51 -0.04
N ALA A 55 -10.96 1.82 1.26
CA ALA A 55 -12.17 1.80 2.08
C ALA A 55 -13.08 3.02 1.86
N PHE A 56 -12.52 4.23 1.78
CA PHE A 56 -13.30 5.48 1.83
C PHE A 56 -13.23 6.31 0.55
N PHE A 57 -12.10 6.31 -0.16
CA PHE A 57 -11.85 7.26 -1.26
C PHE A 57 -11.86 6.60 -2.64
N GLN A 58 -11.97 5.28 -2.71
CA GLN A 58 -12.06 4.56 -3.96
C GLN A 58 -13.37 4.95 -4.66
N LYS A 59 -13.26 5.55 -5.85
CA LYS A 59 -14.43 5.73 -6.72
C LYS A 59 -15.08 4.38 -7.00
N LYS A 60 -16.36 4.24 -6.65
CA LYS A 60 -17.19 3.12 -7.10
C LYS A 60 -17.44 3.30 -8.60
N ARG A 61 -17.04 2.31 -9.42
CA ARG A 61 -17.54 2.24 -10.80
C ARG A 61 -19.04 2.03 -10.70
N LYS A 62 -19.82 2.93 -11.32
CA LYS A 62 -21.19 2.60 -11.75
C LYS A 62 -21.11 1.50 -12.81
#